data_AF-V6MAE9-F1
#
_entry.id   AF-V6MAE9-F1
#
_cell.length_a   1.000
_cell.length_b   1.000
_cell.length_c   1.000
_cell.angle_alpha   90.00
_cell.angle_beta   90.00
_cell.angle_gamma   90.00
#
_symmetry.space_group_name_H-M   'P 1'
#
loop_
_entity.id
_entity.type
_entity.pdbx_description
1 polymer ?
#
loop_
_entity_poly.entity_id
_entity_poly.type
_entity_poly.pdbx_seq_one_letter_code
_entity_poly.pdbx_strand_id
1 'polypeptide(L)'
;MEAAKKSKVVILSFLIGSIVIGVLAYVGMAIGGNEAVALIHKTIEERGGTVAQGGIMAVPLDESPFEKSGKGNTIFKIDYTKDGKTYTAFYRSKNQSSIISEQEEWIFAE
;
A
#
# COMPACT_ATOMS: atom_id res chain seq x y z
N MET A 1 18.00 -40.66 -22.55
CA MET A 1 18.44 -39.35 -22.00
C MET A 1 17.53 -38.17 -22.37
N GLU A 2 16.72 -38.28 -23.42
CA GLU A 2 15.75 -37.24 -23.86
C GLU A 2 14.58 -37.02 -22.87
N ALA A 3 13.97 -38.09 -22.36
CA ALA A 3 12.79 -38.01 -21.49
C ALA A 3 13.06 -37.30 -20.16
N ALA A 4 14.22 -37.55 -19.54
CA ALA A 4 14.63 -36.89 -18.29
C ALA A 4 14.88 -35.38 -18.48
N LYS A 5 15.37 -34.97 -19.66
CA LYS A 5 15.58 -33.56 -19.99
C LYS A 5 14.25 -32.84 -20.22
N LYS A 6 13.32 -33.48 -20.94
CA LYS A 6 11.96 -32.97 -21.16
C LYS A 6 11.17 -32.82 -19.85
N SER A 7 11.30 -33.79 -18.93
CA SER A 7 10.67 -33.74 -17.61
C SER A 7 11.22 -32.59 -16.73
N LYS A 8 12.53 -32.37 -16.70
CA LYS A 8 13.14 -31.24 -15.97
C LYS A 8 12.66 -29.87 -16.49
N VAL A 9 12.50 -29.72 -17.81
CA VAL A 9 11.99 -28.48 -18.41
C VAL A 9 10.54 -28.23 -18.00
N VAL A 10 9.68 -29.26 -18.01
CA VAL A 10 8.28 -29.14 -17.60
C VAL A 10 8.17 -28.77 -16.11
N ILE A 11 8.96 -29.42 -15.24
CA ILE A 11 8.98 -29.12 -13.80
C ILE A 11 9.47 -27.69 -13.56
N LEU A 12 10.52 -27.26 -14.25
CA LEU A 12 11.05 -25.91 -14.12
C LEU A 12 10.05 -24.85 -14.59
N SER A 13 9.36 -25.08 -15.71
CA SER A 13 8.30 -24.16 -16.17
C SER A 13 7.13 -24.07 -15.20
N PHE A 14 6.77 -25.18 -14.56
CA PHE A 14 5.70 -25.20 -13.57
C PHE A 14 6.10 -24.46 -12.30
N LEU A 15 7.36 -24.63 -11.86
CA LEU A 15 7.90 -23.94 -10.70
C LEU A 15 7.94 -22.42 -10.92
N ILE A 16 8.46 -21.97 -12.05
CA ILE A 16 8.49 -20.54 -12.40
C ILE A 16 7.07 -19.99 -12.51
N GLY A 17 6.15 -20.72 -13.16
CA GLY A 17 4.74 -20.34 -13.24
C GLY A 17 4.09 -20.18 -11.86
N SER A 18 4.35 -21.10 -10.93
CA SER A 18 3.81 -21.03 -9.56
C SER A 18 4.36 -19.85 -8.76
N ILE A 19 5.65 -19.51 -8.94
CA ILE A 19 6.26 -18.34 -8.31
C ILE A 19 5.65 -17.06 -8.87
N VAL A 20 5.46 -16.97 -10.19
CA VAL A 20 4.83 -15.81 -10.84
C VAL A 20 3.39 -15.63 -10.36
N ILE A 21 2.61 -16.71 -10.27
CA ILE A 21 1.23 -16.65 -9.73
C ILE A 21 1.23 -16.23 -8.26
N GLY A 22 2.17 -16.74 -7.45
CA GLY A 22 2.33 -16.34 -6.06
C GLY A 22 2.68 -14.85 -5.91
N VAL A 23 3.57 -14.33 -6.75
CA VAL A 23 3.92 -12.90 -6.79
C VAL A 23 2.73 -12.06 -7.23
N LEU A 24 2.00 -12.47 -8.27
CA LEU A 24 0.80 -11.78 -8.74
C LEU A 24 -0.31 -11.80 -7.69
N ALA A 25 -0.48 -12.90 -6.95
CA ALA A 25 -1.44 -12.99 -5.86
C ALA A 25 -1.04 -12.10 -4.67
N TYR A 26 0.26 -12.05 -4.31
CA TYR A 26 0.77 -11.16 -3.27
C TYR A 26 0.58 -9.68 -3.64
N VAL A 27 0.94 -9.31 -4.86
CA VAL A 27 0.72 -7.95 -5.39
C VAL A 27 -0.77 -7.64 -5.45
N GLY A 28 -1.60 -8.58 -5.93
CA GLY A 28 -3.06 -8.44 -5.97
C GLY A 28 -3.71 -8.28 -4.59
N MET A 29 -3.19 -8.96 -3.56
CA MET A 29 -3.65 -8.78 -2.18
C MET A 29 -3.17 -7.45 -1.57
N ALA A 30 -1.97 -6.97 -1.89
CA ALA A 30 -1.51 -5.64 -1.51
C ALA A 30 -2.37 -4.53 -2.14
N ILE A 31 -2.84 -4.76 -3.37
CA ILE A 31 -3.78 -3.93 -4.11
C ILE A 31 -5.20 -4.01 -3.51
N GLY A 32 -5.56 -4.97 -2.67
CA GLY A 32 -6.86 -4.99 -1.98
C GLY A 32 -7.12 -3.80 -1.03
N GLY A 33 -6.07 -3.08 -0.64
CA GLY A 33 -6.13 -1.76 0.03
C GLY A 33 -6.12 -0.56 -0.93
N ASN A 34 -6.37 -0.77 -2.24
CA ASN A 34 -6.05 0.16 -3.32
C ASN A 34 -6.74 1.52 -3.24
N GLU A 35 -7.98 1.61 -2.75
CA GLU A 35 -8.75 2.84 -2.89
C GLU A 35 -8.12 3.96 -2.06
N ALA A 36 -7.70 3.66 -0.84
CA ALA A 36 -6.97 4.59 0.01
C ALA A 36 -5.58 4.91 -0.56
N VAL A 37 -4.85 3.92 -1.06
CA VAL A 37 -3.51 4.10 -1.63
C VAL A 37 -3.54 4.92 -2.92
N ALA A 38 -4.50 4.65 -3.81
CA ALA A 38 -4.71 5.41 -5.04
C ALA A 38 -5.14 6.85 -4.74
N LEU A 39 -6.02 7.05 -3.76
CA LEU A 39 -6.38 8.38 -3.28
C LEU A 39 -5.16 9.11 -2.73
N ILE A 40 -4.32 8.42 -1.93
CA ILE A 40 -3.09 8.99 -1.40
C ILE A 40 -2.17 9.46 -2.52
N HIS A 41 -1.89 8.61 -3.50
CA HIS A 41 -1.03 8.95 -4.63
C HIS A 41 -1.58 10.17 -5.38
N LYS A 42 -2.89 10.19 -5.66
CA LYS A 42 -3.55 11.30 -6.32
C LYS A 42 -3.42 12.60 -5.53
N THR A 43 -3.73 12.59 -4.23
CA THR A 43 -3.69 13.80 -3.40
C THR A 43 -2.27 14.36 -3.24
N ILE A 44 -1.25 13.49 -3.15
CA ILE A 44 0.14 13.94 -3.08
C ILE A 44 0.60 14.52 -4.42
N GLU A 45 0.22 13.90 -5.54
CA GLU A 45 0.51 14.40 -6.89
C GLU A 45 -0.17 15.76 -7.15
N GLU A 46 -1.44 15.92 -6.75
CA GLU A 46 -2.18 17.20 -6.82
C GLU A 46 -1.50 18.31 -5.99
N ARG A 47 -0.78 17.94 -4.93
CA ARG A 47 0.01 18.87 -4.09
C ARG A 47 1.42 19.14 -4.62
N GLY A 48 1.78 18.56 -5.78
CA GLY A 48 3.10 18.70 -6.41
C GLY A 48 4.18 17.83 -5.76
N GLY A 49 3.80 16.80 -5.01
CA GLY A 49 4.72 15.85 -4.40
C GLY A 49 4.78 14.53 -5.16
N THR A 50 5.81 13.74 -4.90
CA THR A 50 5.95 12.37 -5.42
C THR A 50 6.17 11.41 -4.25
N VAL A 51 5.34 10.37 -4.18
CA VAL A 51 5.48 9.29 -3.20
C VAL A 51 6.44 8.23 -3.76
N ALA A 52 7.49 7.87 -3.01
CA ALA A 52 8.39 6.79 -3.40
C ALA A 52 7.71 5.41 -3.27
N GLN A 53 8.17 4.41 -4.03
CA GLN A 53 7.71 3.04 -3.82
C GLN A 53 8.01 2.59 -2.38
N GLY A 54 6.98 2.15 -1.66
CA GLY A 54 7.09 1.78 -0.24
C GLY A 54 7.03 2.96 0.75
N GLY A 55 6.82 4.20 0.27
CA GLY A 55 6.65 5.39 1.11
C GLY A 55 5.29 5.49 1.80
N ILE A 56 4.39 4.52 1.59
CA ILE A 56 3.08 4.45 2.24
C ILE A 56 3.10 3.26 3.19
N MET A 57 2.91 3.52 4.48
CA MET A 57 2.92 2.50 5.53
C MET A 57 1.68 2.65 6.40
N ALA A 58 0.99 1.55 6.69
CA ALA A 58 -0.05 1.55 7.71
C ALA A 58 0.58 1.59 9.10
N VAL A 59 0.15 2.51 9.96
CA VAL A 59 0.68 2.70 11.32
C VAL A 59 -0.45 2.60 12.36
N PRO A 60 -0.14 2.14 13.59
CA PRO A 60 -1.10 2.18 14.70
C PRO A 60 -1.37 3.61 15.16
N LEU A 61 -2.44 3.81 15.95
CA LEU A 61 -2.83 5.12 16.48
C LEU A 61 -1.70 5.78 17.29
N ASP A 62 -0.97 4.98 18.10
CA ASP A 62 0.13 5.44 18.94
C ASP A 62 1.30 6.06 18.16
N GLU A 63 1.45 5.71 16.88
CA GLU A 63 2.49 6.23 15.98
C GLU A 63 1.98 7.33 15.05
N SER A 64 0.75 7.81 15.28
CA SER A 64 0.10 8.81 14.44
C SER A 64 -0.22 10.10 15.22
N PRO A 65 -0.31 11.25 14.54
CA PRO A 65 -0.73 12.50 15.17
C PRO A 65 -2.25 12.58 15.43
N PHE A 66 -3.02 11.53 15.11
CA PHE A 66 -4.46 11.52 15.34
C PHE A 66 -4.77 11.23 16.82
N GLU A 67 -5.67 12.01 17.42
CA GLU A 67 -6.11 11.77 18.81
C GLU A 67 -7.02 10.53 18.93
N LYS A 68 -7.68 10.14 17.83
CA LYS A 68 -8.63 9.01 17.78
C LYS A 68 -8.55 8.29 16.44
N SER A 69 -8.63 6.96 16.51
CA SER A 69 -8.93 6.13 15.34
C SER A 69 -10.05 5.16 15.70
N GLY A 70 -11.21 5.33 15.05
CA GLY A 70 -12.36 4.48 15.18
C GLY A 70 -11.99 3.03 14.87
N LYS A 71 -12.55 2.09 15.64
CA LYS A 71 -12.29 0.65 15.45
C LYS A 71 -12.50 0.26 13.99
N GLY A 72 -11.40 -0.02 13.29
CA GLY A 72 -11.41 -0.46 11.89
C GLY A 72 -10.86 0.56 10.88
N ASN A 73 -10.57 1.81 11.27
CA ASN A 73 -9.91 2.77 10.38
C ASN A 73 -8.42 2.46 10.27
N THR A 74 -7.89 2.50 9.04
CA THR A 74 -6.45 2.34 8.78
C THR A 74 -5.82 3.72 8.68
N ILE A 75 -4.80 3.98 9.50
CA ILE A 75 -3.98 5.18 9.41
C ILE A 75 -2.77 4.84 8.54
N PHE A 76 -2.51 5.67 7.55
CA PHE A 76 -1.35 5.59 6.69
C PHE A 76 -0.40 6.74 7.02
N LYS A 77 0.87 6.42 7.20
CA LYS A 77 1.99 7.36 7.13
C LYS A 77 2.50 7.38 5.70
N ILE A 78 2.69 8.57 5.15
CA ILE A 78 3.07 8.81 3.76
C ILE A 78 4.31 9.68 3.74
N ASP A 79 5.44 9.09 3.35
CA ASP A 79 6.66 9.83 3.09
C ASP A 79 6.71 10.22 1.61
N TYR A 80 6.72 11.52 1.32
CA TYR A 80 6.68 12.06 -0.04
C TYR A 80 7.75 13.13 -0.25
N THR A 81 8.23 13.26 -1.47
CA THR A 81 9.20 14.28 -1.85
C THR A 81 8.50 15.42 -2.55
N LYS A 82 8.73 16.65 -2.11
CA LYS A 82 8.25 17.87 -2.75
C LYS A 82 9.39 18.90 -2.75
N ASP A 83 9.62 19.56 -3.89
CA ASP A 83 10.69 20.57 -4.03
C ASP A 83 12.09 20.07 -3.59
N GLY A 84 12.36 18.77 -3.81
CA GLY A 84 13.64 18.13 -3.44
C GLY A 84 13.81 17.83 -1.94
N LYS A 85 12.77 18.03 -1.13
CA LYS A 85 12.76 17.71 0.30
C LYS A 85 11.75 16.61 0.58
N THR A 86 12.06 15.76 1.56
CA THR A 86 11.15 14.71 2.02
C THR A 86 10.29 15.23 3.15
N TYR A 87 8.99 15.00 3.04
CA TYR A 87 7.94 15.36 3.98
C TYR A 87 7.16 14.13 4.39
N THR A 88 6.51 14.19 5.54
CA THR A 88 5.64 13.13 6.03
C THR A 88 4.22 13.67 6.15
N ALA A 89 3.27 12.95 5.57
CA ALA A 89 1.84 13.14 5.79
C ALA A 89 1.25 11.93 6.51
N PHE A 90 0.11 12.13 7.15
CA PHE A 90 -0.70 11.08 7.72
C PHE A 90 -2.10 11.16 7.13
N TYR A 91 -2.62 10.01 6.71
CA TYR A 91 -3.96 9.88 6.16
C TYR A 91 -4.75 8.85 6.96
N ARG A 92 -5.91 9.23 7.46
CA ARG A 92 -6.83 8.28 8.10
C ARG A 92 -7.91 7.89 7.08
N SER A 93 -7.82 6.65 6.62
CA SER A 93 -8.84 6.08 5.73
C SER A 93 -10.10 5.73 6.50
N LYS A 94 -11.25 6.00 5.87
CA LYS A 94 -12.55 5.62 6.42
C LYS A 94 -12.83 4.17 6.12
N ASN A 95 -13.16 3.40 7.16
CA ASN A 95 -13.72 2.08 6.98
C ASN A 95 -15.22 2.17 6.69
N GLN A 96 -15.63 1.78 5.48
CA GLN A 96 -17.03 1.77 5.06
C GLN A 96 -17.90 0.77 5.87
N SER A 97 -17.31 -0.18 6.57
CA SER A 97 -18.01 -1.20 7.39
C SER A 97 -18.17 -0.80 8.86
N SER A 98 -17.69 0.37 9.29
CA SER A 98 -17.76 0.79 10.69
C SER A 98 -19.03 1.60 11.00
N ILE A 99 -19.75 1.19 12.06
CA ILE A 99 -20.97 1.85 12.56
C ILE A 99 -20.67 3.26 13.12
N ILE A 100 -19.43 3.50 13.55
CA ILE A 100 -18.93 4.81 14.00
C ILE A 100 -18.02 5.34 12.88
N SER A 101 -18.57 6.16 12.00
CA SER A 101 -17.88 6.71 10.83
C SER A 101 -17.19 8.02 11.21
N GLU A 102 -15.90 7.97 11.54
CA GLU A 102 -15.06 9.18 11.54
C GLU A 102 -14.75 9.61 10.10
N GLN A 103 -14.62 10.93 9.87
CA GLN A 103 -14.34 11.48 8.55
C GLN A 103 -12.89 11.20 8.13
N GLU A 104 -12.70 11.02 6.83
CA GLU A 104 -11.38 10.94 6.20
C GLU A 104 -10.62 12.22 6.52
N GLU A 105 -9.41 12.10 7.07
CA GLU A 105 -8.64 13.25 7.54
C GLU A 105 -7.17 13.13 7.11
N TRP A 106 -6.62 14.28 6.75
CA TRP A 106 -5.24 14.44 6.29
C TRP A 106 -4.50 15.39 7.21
N ILE A 107 -3.31 14.97 7.65
CA ILE A 107 -2.38 15.81 8.41
C ILE A 107 -1.07 15.87 7.61
N PHE A 108 -0.70 17.06 7.17
CA PHE A 108 0.56 17.31 6.47
C PHE A 108 1.54 17.94 7.46
N ALA A 109 2.63 17.25 7.78
CA ALA A 109 3.73 17.84 8.53
C ALA A 109 4.65 18.57 7.55
N GLU A 110 4.31 19.82 7.24
CA GLU A 110 5.14 20.75 6.44
C GLU A 110 6.23 21.45 7.27
#